data_AF-A0A7V3A8T2-F1
#
_entry.id   AF-A0A7V3A8T2-F1
#
_cell.length_a   1.000
_cell.length_b   1.000
_cell.length_c   1.000
_cell.angle_alpha   90.00
_cell.angle_beta   90.00
_cell.angle_gamma   90.00
#
_symmetry.space_group_name_H-M   'P 1'
#
loop_
_entity.id
_entity.type
_entity.pdbx_description
1 polymer ?
#
loop_
_entity_poly.entity_id
_entity_poly.type
_entity_poly.pdbx_seq_one_letter_code
_entity_poly.pdbx_strand_id
1 'polypeptide(L)'
;MRKAILTTPLFIIMVFLIAWTLARAAESQPGQSSGQPAALFKIPFEFRAAGKKVPAGEYWFGFNQDGKLILRQTASGKELELQVLEKLSPPEQPPAEPRLVFDEVGDFAPSYTEYFTVYVLSEIWLSGQDGFLIHVTKSQHKEKTVSGTPAK
;
A
#
# COMPACT_ATOMS: atom_id res chain seq x y z
N MET A 1 -6.33 26.49 -70.25
CA MET A 1 -7.65 26.14 -70.80
C MET A 1 -8.64 26.05 -69.65
N ARG A 2 -9.86 26.56 -69.87
CA ARG A 2 -10.98 26.66 -68.90
C ARG A 2 -11.75 25.33 -68.78
N LYS A 3 -12.52 25.21 -67.69
CA LYS A 3 -13.83 24.51 -67.48
C LYS A 3 -13.78 23.47 -66.35
N ALA A 4 -14.42 23.68 -65.19
CA ALA A 4 -15.87 23.72 -64.85
C ALA A 4 -16.34 22.33 -64.32
N ILE A 5 -16.42 22.14 -62.99
CA ILE A 5 -17.62 22.10 -62.08
C ILE A 5 -18.55 20.88 -62.30
N LEU A 6 -19.11 20.39 -61.17
CA LEU A 6 -20.35 19.58 -60.97
C LEU A 6 -20.12 18.05 -60.95
N THR A 7 -20.57 17.21 -59.99
CA THR A 7 -21.68 17.28 -59.01
C THR A 7 -21.54 16.13 -57.99
N THR A 8 -21.77 16.40 -56.71
CA THR A 8 -22.02 15.42 -55.64
C THR A 8 -23.43 14.82 -55.76
N PRO A 9 -23.68 13.58 -55.30
CA PRO A 9 -24.40 13.45 -54.01
C PRO A 9 -23.81 12.31 -53.16
N LEU A 10 -23.49 12.55 -51.88
CA LEU A 10 -24.38 12.39 -50.73
C LEU A 10 -25.12 11.04 -50.72
N PHE A 11 -24.53 10.06 -50.03
CA PHE A 11 -25.31 9.14 -49.19
C PHE A 11 -24.57 8.91 -47.88
N ILE A 12 -25.18 9.45 -46.83
CA ILE A 12 -24.98 9.14 -45.42
C ILE A 12 -25.22 7.63 -45.23
N ILE A 13 -24.44 6.96 -44.38
CA ILE A 13 -24.93 6.01 -43.34
C ILE A 13 -23.76 5.44 -42.52
N MET A 14 -23.91 5.63 -41.21
CA MET A 14 -23.40 4.86 -40.07
C MET A 14 -21.90 4.80 -39.76
N VAL A 15 -21.55 5.71 -38.84
CA VAL A 15 -20.74 5.46 -37.63
C VAL A 15 -20.76 3.99 -37.19
N PHE A 16 -19.59 3.35 -37.15
CA PHE A 16 -19.28 2.33 -36.16
C PHE A 16 -17.94 2.66 -35.49
N LEU A 17 -18.06 3.32 -34.35
CA LEU A 17 -17.06 3.34 -33.28
C LEU A 17 -16.70 1.89 -32.92
N ILE A 18 -15.46 1.49 -33.19
CA ILE A 18 -14.79 0.48 -32.37
C ILE A 18 -13.47 1.10 -31.94
N ALA A 19 -13.58 1.92 -30.90
CA ALA A 19 -12.44 2.26 -30.07
C ALA A 19 -11.97 0.96 -29.40
N TRP A 20 -10.95 0.31 -29.96
CA TRP A 20 -10.11 -0.58 -29.18
C TRP A 20 -9.30 0.29 -28.23
N THR A 21 -9.87 0.56 -27.06
CA THR A 21 -9.15 1.02 -25.89
C THR A 21 -8.17 -0.08 -25.50
N LEU A 22 -6.94 0.01 -25.98
CA LEU A 22 -5.82 -0.65 -25.34
C LEU A 22 -5.74 -0.04 -23.94
N ALA A 23 -6.26 -0.76 -22.94
CA ALA A 23 -6.05 -0.43 -21.55
C ALA A 23 -4.56 -0.53 -21.27
N ARG A 24 -3.86 0.60 -21.46
CA ARG A 24 -2.51 0.78 -20.94
C ARG A 24 -2.68 0.78 -19.44
N ALA A 25 -2.45 -0.39 -18.83
CA ALA A 25 -2.17 -0.48 -17.42
C ALA A 25 -1.13 0.62 -17.14
N ALA A 26 -1.49 1.58 -16.29
CA ALA A 26 -0.53 2.54 -15.79
C ALA A 26 0.47 1.73 -14.97
N GLU A 27 1.53 1.25 -15.61
CA GLU A 27 2.75 0.86 -14.96
C GLU A 27 3.23 2.14 -14.26
N SER A 28 2.92 2.25 -12.97
CA SER A 28 3.47 3.25 -12.10
C SER A 28 4.99 3.13 -12.21
N GLN A 29 5.63 4.09 -12.87
CA GLN A 29 7.07 4.29 -12.77
C GLN A 29 7.44 4.18 -11.28
N PRO A 30 8.52 3.46 -10.90
CA PRO A 30 8.94 3.39 -9.50
C PRO A 30 9.09 4.83 -9.02
N GLY A 31 8.15 5.28 -8.20
CA GLY A 31 8.04 6.65 -7.77
C GLY A 31 9.32 7.02 -7.05
N GLN A 32 9.92 8.16 -7.41
CA GLN A 32 10.92 8.78 -6.56
C GLN A 32 10.27 8.99 -5.20
N SER A 33 10.68 8.19 -4.20
CA SER A 33 10.30 8.48 -2.82
C SER A 33 11.00 9.74 -2.41
N SER A 34 10.23 10.65 -1.85
CA SER A 34 10.76 11.84 -1.22
C SER A 34 11.16 11.60 0.23
N GLY A 35 10.88 10.40 0.78
CA GLY A 35 11.16 10.01 2.15
C GLY A 35 12.45 9.21 2.31
N GLN A 36 13.01 9.26 3.52
CA GLN A 36 14.17 8.47 3.93
C GLN A 36 13.72 7.29 4.81
N PRO A 37 14.32 6.10 4.64
CA PRO A 37 14.01 4.97 5.50
C PRO A 37 14.45 5.28 6.94
N ALA A 38 13.57 5.06 7.90
CA ALA A 38 13.87 5.07 9.34
C ALA A 38 14.11 3.64 9.86
N ALA A 39 13.40 2.65 9.31
CA ALA A 39 13.54 1.25 9.65
C ALA A 39 13.24 0.34 8.47
N LEU A 40 13.89 -0.82 8.42
CA LEU A 40 13.79 -1.85 7.39
C LEU A 40 13.16 -3.12 7.98
N PHE A 41 12.24 -3.74 7.25
CA PHE A 41 11.50 -4.92 7.69
C PHE A 41 11.39 -5.96 6.57
N LYS A 42 11.47 -7.23 6.96
CA LYS A 42 11.14 -8.38 6.12
C LYS A 42 9.83 -9.01 6.61
N ILE A 43 8.74 -8.73 5.91
CA ILE A 43 7.40 -9.19 6.29
C ILE A 43 7.10 -10.49 5.53
N PRO A 44 6.93 -11.65 6.21
CA PRO A 44 6.86 -12.95 5.56
C PRO A 44 5.45 -13.36 5.08
N PHE A 45 4.45 -12.50 5.24
CA PHE A 45 3.04 -12.79 4.90
C PHE A 45 2.37 -11.62 4.19
N GLU A 46 1.29 -11.89 3.47
CA GLU A 46 0.36 -10.85 3.01
C GLU A 46 -0.34 -10.23 4.23
N PHE A 47 -0.51 -8.91 4.22
CA PHE A 47 -1.16 -8.18 5.29
C PHE A 47 -2.09 -7.09 4.76
N ARG A 48 -2.88 -6.50 5.66
CA ARG A 48 -3.73 -5.34 5.38
C ARG A 48 -3.16 -4.10 6.05
N ALA A 49 -3.10 -3.01 5.29
CA ALA A 49 -2.76 -1.69 5.79
C ALA A 49 -3.48 -0.63 4.93
N ALA A 50 -3.93 0.48 5.56
CA ALA A 50 -4.66 1.56 4.88
C ALA A 50 -5.80 1.04 3.96
N GLY A 51 -6.54 0.03 4.42
CA GLY A 51 -7.66 -0.58 3.70
C GLY A 51 -7.29 -1.44 2.49
N LYS A 52 -6.00 -1.72 2.24
CA LYS A 52 -5.51 -2.47 1.07
C LYS A 52 -4.85 -3.77 1.49
N LYS A 53 -4.92 -4.78 0.62
CA LYS A 53 -4.05 -5.97 0.68
C LYS A 53 -2.65 -5.59 0.20
N VAL A 54 -1.64 -5.98 0.96
CA VAL A 54 -0.23 -5.67 0.73
C VAL A 54 0.54 -6.99 0.74
N PRO A 55 1.30 -7.29 -0.32
CA PRO A 55 2.00 -8.57 -0.42
C PRO A 55 3.11 -8.71 0.63
N ALA A 56 3.53 -9.95 0.89
CA ALA A 56 4.77 -10.21 1.62
C ALA A 56 5.97 -9.60 0.89
N GLY A 57 7.03 -9.26 1.64
CA GLY A 57 8.26 -8.78 1.04
C GLY A 57 9.11 -7.91 1.96
N GLU A 58 10.04 -7.19 1.34
CA GLU A 58 10.92 -6.25 2.01
C GLU A 58 10.35 -4.85 1.89
N TYR A 59 10.31 -4.18 3.04
CA TYR A 59 9.69 -2.89 3.21
C TYR A 59 10.58 -2.00 4.06
N TRP A 60 10.44 -0.70 3.89
CA TRP A 60 10.92 0.26 4.86
C TRP A 60 9.81 1.22 5.28
N PHE A 61 9.92 1.64 6.53
CA PHE A 61 9.10 2.68 7.13
C PHE A 61 9.89 3.97 7.25
N GLY A 62 9.22 5.08 7.04
CA GLY A 62 9.80 6.41 7.19
C GLY A 62 8.75 7.48 7.03
N PHE A 63 9.22 8.71 6.94
CA PHE A 63 8.37 9.86 6.69
C PHE A 63 8.65 10.39 5.29
N ASN A 64 7.60 10.78 4.56
CA ASN A 64 7.76 11.53 3.33
C ASN A 64 8.12 13.00 3.63
N GLN A 65 8.33 13.81 2.60
CA GLN A 65 8.64 15.25 2.76
C GLN A 65 7.56 16.06 3.48
N ASP A 66 6.31 15.60 3.45
CA ASP A 66 5.19 16.24 4.15
C ASP A 66 5.10 15.80 5.62
N GLY A 67 6.05 15.00 6.11
CA GLY A 67 6.05 14.47 7.47
C GLY A 67 5.03 13.36 7.72
N LYS A 68 4.44 12.79 6.67
CA LYS A 68 3.48 11.69 6.77
C LYS A 68 4.18 10.35 6.82
N LEU A 69 3.65 9.45 7.63
CA LEU A 69 4.17 8.10 7.76
C LEU A 69 3.86 7.29 6.50
N ILE A 70 4.89 6.66 5.94
CA ILE A 70 4.78 5.83 4.74
C ILE A 70 5.39 4.46 4.96
N LEU A 71 4.81 3.49 4.27
CA LEU A 71 5.35 2.15 4.08
C LEU A 71 5.71 1.98 2.61
N ARG A 72 7.00 1.82 2.30
CA ARG A 72 7.46 1.63 0.92
C ARG A 72 8.00 0.22 0.72
N GLN A 73 7.55 -0.42 -0.34
CA GLN A 73 8.09 -1.71 -0.76
C GLN A 73 9.43 -1.50 -1.46
N THR A 74 10.47 -2.20 -1.00
CA THR A 74 11.83 -2.06 -1.55
C THR A 74 11.90 -2.44 -3.02
N ALA A 75 11.27 -3.55 -3.41
CA ALA A 75 11.37 -4.10 -4.76
C ALA A 75 10.68 -3.25 -5.84
N SER A 76 9.50 -2.69 -5.54
CA SER A 76 8.70 -1.93 -6.51
C SER A 76 8.82 -0.42 -6.36
N GLY A 77 9.34 0.05 -5.21
CA GLY A 77 9.32 1.45 -4.83
C GLY A 77 7.91 1.99 -4.54
N LYS A 78 6.88 1.14 -4.53
CA LYS A 78 5.49 1.54 -4.26
C LYS A 78 5.35 1.99 -2.82
N GLU A 79 4.77 3.17 -2.64
CA GLU A 79 4.48 3.74 -1.34
C GLU A 79 3.02 3.55 -0.95
N LEU A 80 2.83 3.37 0.35
CA LEU A 80 1.54 3.39 1.01
C LEU A 80 1.61 4.41 2.16
N GLU A 81 0.88 5.50 2.02
CA GLU A 81 0.65 6.43 3.14
C GLU A 81 -0.19 5.73 4.21
N LEU A 82 0.22 5.89 5.46
CA LEU A 82 -0.44 5.31 6.61
C LEU A 82 -1.04 6.40 7.48
N GLN A 83 -2.31 6.22 7.80
CA GLN A 83 -3.00 7.09 8.74
C GLN A 83 -2.57 6.73 10.16
N VAL A 84 -2.01 7.71 10.87
CA VAL A 84 -1.75 7.61 12.31
C VAL A 84 -3.03 7.97 13.05
N LEU A 85 -3.55 7.03 13.84
CA LEU A 85 -4.71 7.25 14.71
C LEU A 85 -4.28 7.90 16.02
N GLU A 86 -3.16 7.45 16.58
CA GLU A 86 -2.62 7.92 17.85
C GLU A 86 -1.09 7.77 17.88
N LYS A 87 -0.43 8.66 18.61
CA LYS A 87 0.99 8.55 18.94
C LYS A 87 1.13 7.90 20.31
N LEU A 88 1.82 6.78 20.38
CA LEU A 88 1.95 5.96 21.59
C LEU A 88 3.25 6.30 22.31
N SER A 89 3.18 6.53 23.62
CA SER A 89 4.39 6.62 24.43
C SER A 89 5.14 5.28 24.44
N PRO A 90 6.48 5.28 24.45
CA PRO A 90 7.26 4.06 24.59
C PRO A 90 6.87 3.33 25.88
N PRO A 91 6.83 1.98 25.88
CA PRO A 91 6.70 1.24 27.11
C PRO A 91 7.90 1.51 28.01
N GLU A 92 7.76 1.24 29.31
CA GLU A 92 8.81 1.50 30.33
C GLU A 92 10.16 0.87 29.93
N GLN A 93 10.12 -0.26 29.23
CA GLN A 93 11.27 -0.85 28.56
C GLN A 93 11.05 -0.86 27.03
N PRO A 94 11.49 0.19 26.32
CA PRO A 94 11.32 0.27 24.88
C PRO A 94 12.16 -0.82 24.18
N PRO A 95 11.64 -1.41 23.09
CA PRO A 95 12.42 -2.35 22.30
C PRO A 95 13.64 -1.66 21.71
N ALA A 96 14.79 -2.35 21.76
CA ALA A 96 16.04 -1.87 21.16
C ALA A 96 16.03 -1.92 19.62
N GLU A 97 15.08 -2.64 19.05
CA GLU A 97 14.91 -2.79 17.60
C GLU A 97 13.55 -2.21 17.18
N PRO A 98 13.44 -1.67 15.95
CA PRO A 98 12.15 -1.34 15.38
C PRO A 98 11.25 -2.59 15.32
N ARG A 99 9.94 -2.41 15.53
CA ARG A 99 8.97 -3.51 15.44
C ARG A 99 7.68 -3.04 14.77
N LEU A 100 7.07 -3.95 14.03
CA LEU A 100 5.70 -3.85 13.54
C LEU A 100 4.85 -4.81 14.34
N VAL A 101 3.68 -4.36 14.77
CA VAL A 101 2.67 -5.21 15.39
C VAL A 101 1.52 -5.37 14.41
N PHE A 102 1.13 -6.62 14.22
CA PHE A 102 -0.01 -6.99 13.38
C PHE A 102 -1.05 -7.70 14.23
N ASP A 103 -2.32 -7.38 14.01
CA ASP A 103 -3.42 -8.13 14.57
C ASP A 103 -3.71 -9.33 13.66
N GLU A 104 -3.55 -10.55 14.19
CA GLU A 104 -3.99 -11.80 13.59
C GLU A 104 -5.49 -11.96 13.81
N VAL A 105 -6.26 -11.79 12.74
CA VAL A 105 -7.71 -11.93 12.74
C VAL A 105 -8.10 -13.18 11.96
N GLY A 106 -8.97 -13.99 12.54
CA GLY A 106 -9.60 -15.08 11.81
C GLY A 106 -10.65 -14.53 10.85
N ASP A 107 -10.54 -14.88 9.57
CA ASP A 107 -11.52 -14.56 8.54
C ASP A 107 -11.97 -15.86 7.85
N PHE A 108 -13.26 -15.91 7.49
CA PHE A 108 -13.88 -17.03 6.77
C PHE A 108 -14.13 -16.66 5.30
N ALA A 109 -13.90 -15.41 4.89
CA ALA A 109 -14.03 -15.02 3.49
C ALA A 109 -12.75 -15.36 2.71
N PRO A 110 -12.83 -15.95 1.50
CA PRO A 110 -14.04 -16.29 0.75
C PRO A 110 -14.60 -17.71 1.00
N SER A 111 -13.89 -18.57 1.74
CA SER A 111 -14.31 -19.96 1.98
C SER A 111 -14.81 -20.17 3.40
N TYR A 112 -16.12 -20.34 3.55
CA TYR A 112 -16.77 -20.61 4.85
C TYR A 112 -16.42 -21.98 5.45
N THR A 113 -15.58 -22.78 4.78
CA THR A 113 -15.08 -24.06 5.28
C THR A 113 -13.61 -24.01 5.70
N GLU A 114 -12.88 -22.94 5.37
CA GLU A 114 -11.45 -22.81 5.66
C GLU A 114 -11.18 -21.50 6.43
N TYR A 115 -10.42 -21.62 7.52
CA TYR A 115 -9.99 -20.46 8.29
C TYR A 115 -8.78 -19.80 7.61
N PHE A 116 -8.90 -18.52 7.28
CA PHE A 116 -7.79 -17.70 6.83
C PHE A 116 -7.34 -16.77 7.96
N THR A 117 -6.03 -16.69 8.16
CA THR A 117 -5.44 -15.67 9.03
C THR A 117 -5.22 -14.40 8.22
N VAL A 118 -5.85 -13.32 8.64
CA VAL A 118 -5.62 -11.98 8.11
C VAL A 118 -4.73 -11.23 9.09
N TYR A 119 -3.58 -10.77 8.61
CA TYR A 119 -2.70 -9.89 9.37
C TYR A 119 -3.07 -8.43 9.07
N VAL A 120 -3.38 -7.64 10.09
CA VAL A 120 -3.69 -6.21 9.93
C VAL A 120 -2.62 -5.40 10.65
N LEU A 121 -1.92 -4.50 9.97
CA LEU A 121 -0.91 -3.65 10.62
C LEU A 121 -1.59 -2.73 11.63
N SER A 122 -1.32 -2.94 12.91
CA SER A 122 -1.93 -2.20 14.02
C SER A 122 -0.99 -1.16 14.60
N GLU A 123 0.30 -1.49 14.77
CA GLU A 123 1.26 -0.55 15.38
C GLU A 123 2.62 -0.57 14.70
N ILE A 124 3.31 0.57 14.79
CA ILE A 124 4.69 0.74 14.35
C ILE A 124 5.49 1.34 15.49
N TRP A 125 6.62 0.73 15.81
CA TRP A 125 7.56 1.22 16.81
C TRP A 125 8.93 1.39 16.18
N LEU A 126 9.47 2.60 16.28
CA LEU A 126 10.86 2.87 15.93
C LEU A 126 11.74 2.70 17.18
N SER A 127 12.99 2.28 16.98
CA SER A 127 13.92 2.03 18.09
C SER A 127 14.06 3.26 18.99
N GLY A 128 13.75 3.09 20.28
CA GLY A 128 13.90 4.14 21.29
C GLY A 128 13.01 5.37 21.10
N GLN A 129 11.97 5.28 20.27
CA GLN A 129 11.05 6.38 19.98
C GLN A 129 9.60 6.00 20.33
N ASP A 130 8.74 7.01 20.29
CA ASP A 130 7.29 6.84 20.36
C ASP A 130 6.79 5.90 19.26
N GLY A 131 5.76 5.12 19.58
CA GLY A 131 5.04 4.29 18.64
C GLY A 131 3.94 5.04 17.91
N PHE A 132 3.40 4.42 16.88
CA PHE A 132 2.26 4.93 16.12
C PHE A 132 1.20 3.84 16.04
N LEU A 133 -0.01 4.16 16.50
CA LEU A 133 -1.20 3.34 16.29
C LEU A 133 -1.76 3.63 14.91
N ILE A 134 -1.91 2.59 14.11
CA ILE A 134 -2.34 2.62 12.70
C ILE A 134 -3.74 2.03 12.53
N HIS A 135 -4.08 1.02 13.33
CA HIS A 135 -5.37 0.35 13.27
C HIS A 135 -5.79 -0.18 14.63
N VAL A 136 -7.11 -0.24 14.86
CA VAL A 136 -7.71 -0.86 16.04
C VAL A 136 -8.65 -1.97 15.60
N THR A 137 -8.27 -3.21 15.89
CA THR A 137 -9.12 -4.37 15.63
C THR A 137 -10.12 -4.57 16.77
N LYS A 138 -11.42 -4.51 16.46
CA LYS A 138 -12.50 -4.66 17.45
C LYS A 138 -12.85 -6.11 17.80
N SER A 139 -12.59 -7.04 16.90
CA SER A 139 -12.86 -8.47 17.10
C SER A 139 -11.76 -9.13 17.94
N GLN A 140 -11.97 -10.38 18.35
CA GLN A 140 -10.88 -11.20 18.89
C GLN A 140 -9.73 -11.26 17.87
N HIS A 141 -8.52 -11.01 18.36
CA HIS A 141 -7.29 -11.06 17.59
C HIS A 141 -6.14 -11.47 18.52
N LYS A 142 -5.02 -11.86 17.92
CA LYS A 142 -3.73 -12.04 18.60
C LYS A 142 -2.71 -11.10 17.98
N GLU A 143 -1.75 -10.64 18.75
CA GLU A 143 -0.67 -9.83 18.20
C GLU A 143 0.43 -10.69 17.60
N LYS A 144 0.91 -10.29 16.43
CA LYS A 144 2.08 -10.83 15.76
C LYS A 144 3.10 -9.73 15.53
N THR A 145 4.27 -9.89 16.11
CA THR A 145 5.35 -8.91 15.98
C THR A 145 6.33 -9.32 14.88
N VAL A 146 6.73 -8.35 14.05
CA VAL A 146 7.84 -8.47 13.11
C VAL A 146 8.92 -7.45 13.51
N SER A 147 10.08 -7.94 13.94
CA SER A 147 11.24 -7.10 14.20
C SER A 147 11.87 -6.60 12.89
N GLY A 148 12.42 -5.39 12.95
CA GLY A 148 13.15 -4.76 11.88
C GLY A 148 14.55 -4.37 12.30
N THR A 149 15.23 -3.67 11.40
CA THR A 149 16.54 -3.07 11.66
C THR A 149 16.44 -1.56 11.46
N PRO A 150 17.12 -0.75 12.29
CA PRO A 150 17.25 0.67 12.00
C PRO A 150 17.87 0.88 10.62
N ALA A 151 17.37 1.86 9.87
CA ALA A 151 18.06 2.28 8.65
C ALA A 151 19.41 2.91 9.01
N LYS A 152 20.42 2.68 8.16
CA LYS A 152 21.77 3.25 8.31
C LYS A 152 21.85 4.66 7.78
#